data_AF-H0GLC1-F1
#
_entry.id   AF-H0GLC1-F1
#
_cell.length_a   1.000
_cell.length_b   1.000
_cell.length_c   1.000
_cell.angle_alpha   90.00
_cell.angle_beta   90.00
_cell.angle_gamma   90.00
#
_symmetry.space_group_name_H-M   'P 1'
#
loop_
_entity.id
_entity.type
_entity.pdbx_description
1 polymer ?
#
loop_
_entity_poly.entity_id
_entity_poly.type
_entity_poly.pdbx_seq_one_letter_code
_entity_poly.pdbx_strand_id
1 'polypeptide(L)'
;MIPKLYIHLILSLLLLPLILAQDYYAILEIDKDATEKEIKSAYRQLSKKYHPDKNAGSEEAHQKFIEVGEAYDVLSDPEKKKIYDQFGADAVKNGGGGGGPGGPGAGGFHDPFDIFERMFQGGHGGPGGGFGQRQRQRGPMIKVQEKLSLKQFYSGSSIEFTLNLNDECDACHGSGSADGKLAQCPDCQGRGVIIEVLRMGIMTQQIQQMCGRCGGTGQIIKNECKTCHGKKVTKKNKFFHVDVPPGAPRNYMDTRVGEAEKGPDFDAGDLVIEFKEKDTENMGYRRRGDNLYRTEVLSAAEALYGGWQRTIEFLDENKPVKLSRPAHVVVSNGEVEVVKGFGMPKGSKGYGDLYIDYVVVMPKTFKSGQNMLKDEL
;
A
#
# COMPACT_ATOMS: atom_id res chain seq x y z
N MET A 1 11.63 64.84 19.73
CA MET A 1 10.82 64.35 20.87
C MET A 1 9.87 63.28 20.36
N ILE A 2 10.29 62.02 20.41
CA ILE A 2 9.45 60.87 20.04
C ILE A 2 8.48 60.65 21.23
N PRO A 3 7.16 60.58 21.02
CA PRO A 3 6.21 60.50 22.11
C PRO A 3 6.45 59.21 22.92
N LYS A 4 6.49 59.32 24.25
CA LYS A 4 6.75 58.19 25.17
C LYS A 4 5.85 56.97 24.92
N LEU A 5 4.67 57.16 24.32
CA LEU A 5 3.78 56.09 23.90
C LEU A 5 4.38 55.16 22.82
N TYR A 6 5.17 55.69 21.89
CA TYR A 6 5.79 54.92 20.80
C TYR A 6 6.93 54.05 21.29
N ILE A 7 7.67 54.50 22.32
CA ILE A 7 8.75 53.73 22.94
C ILE A 7 8.17 52.53 23.68
N HIS A 8 7.06 52.69 24.41
CA HIS A 8 6.40 51.56 25.07
C HIS A 8 5.79 50.56 24.09
N LEU A 9 5.21 51.03 22.97
CA LEU A 9 4.67 50.15 21.93
C LEU A 9 5.78 49.37 21.21
N ILE A 10 6.91 50.00 20.92
CA ILE A 10 8.09 49.35 20.32
C ILE A 10 8.75 48.38 21.30
N LEU A 11 8.83 48.73 22.60
CA LEU A 11 9.37 47.85 23.63
C LEU A 11 8.46 46.64 23.88
N SER A 12 7.13 46.79 23.82
CA SER A 12 6.20 45.67 23.91
C SER A 12 6.21 44.80 22.65
N LEU A 13 6.40 45.39 21.46
CA LEU A 13 6.54 44.65 20.19
C LEU A 13 7.89 43.92 20.07
N LEU A 14 8.94 44.41 20.73
CA LEU A 14 10.26 43.77 20.84
C LEU A 14 10.34 42.71 21.95
N LEU A 15 9.40 42.69 22.91
CA LEU A 15 9.29 41.65 23.95
C LEU A 15 8.41 40.47 23.52
N LEU A 16 7.53 40.66 22.54
CA LEU A 16 6.65 39.62 21.98
C LEU A 16 7.37 38.46 21.23
N PRO A 17 8.54 38.62 20.60
CA PRO A 17 9.26 37.50 19.98
C PRO A 17 10.16 36.74 20.97
N LEU A 18 10.23 37.12 22.26
CA LEU A 18 11.03 36.42 23.27
C LEU A 18 10.26 35.30 23.99
N ILE A 19 8.95 35.14 23.73
CA ILE A 19 8.04 34.24 24.47
C ILE A 19 7.67 32.97 23.67
N LEU A 20 8.22 32.76 22.46
CA LEU A 20 7.99 31.54 21.67
C LEU A 20 9.21 30.60 21.64
N ALA A 21 9.92 30.47 22.77
CA ALA A 21 10.79 29.31 22.95
C ALA A 21 9.89 28.09 23.25
N GLN A 22 9.94 27.07 22.38
CA GLN A 22 9.25 25.79 22.62
C GLN A 22 9.78 25.17 23.93
N ASP A 23 8.97 25.22 25.00
CA ASP A 23 9.28 24.56 26.26
C ASP A 23 8.76 23.11 26.21
N TYR A 24 9.66 22.16 25.99
CA TYR A 24 9.35 20.74 25.87
C TYR A 24 8.85 20.13 27.18
N TYR A 25 9.23 20.71 28.34
CA TYR A 25 8.67 20.30 29.63
C TYR A 25 7.23 20.77 29.76
N ALA A 26 6.93 21.99 29.31
CA ALA A 26 5.56 22.49 29.28
C ALA A 26 4.67 21.73 28.29
N ILE A 27 5.20 21.34 27.12
CA ILE A 27 4.48 20.52 26.13
C ILE A 27 4.13 19.14 26.69
N LEU A 28 5.05 18.52 27.45
CA LEU A 28 4.80 17.26 28.12
C LEU A 28 4.03 17.41 29.45
N GLU A 29 3.66 18.63 29.85
CA GLU A 29 2.97 18.92 31.11
C GLU A 29 3.73 18.39 32.35
N ILE A 30 5.07 18.49 32.35
CA ILE A 30 5.98 18.00 33.41
C ILE A 30 6.94 19.09 33.92
N ASP A 31 7.54 18.84 35.08
CA ASP A 31 8.58 19.72 35.65
C ASP A 31 9.94 19.49 34.96
N LYS A 32 10.84 20.49 35.04
CA LYS A 32 12.21 20.39 34.50
C LYS A 32 13.04 19.34 35.22
N ASP A 33 12.76 19.11 36.51
CA ASP A 33 13.40 18.08 37.31
C ASP A 33 12.79 16.68 37.11
N ALA A 34 11.88 16.50 36.14
CA ALA A 34 11.23 15.23 35.89
C ALA A 34 12.21 14.10 35.56
N THR A 35 11.97 12.96 36.19
CA THR A 35 12.69 11.71 35.96
C THR A 35 12.36 11.14 34.59
N GLU A 36 13.23 10.29 34.03
CA GLU A 36 12.96 9.59 32.77
C GLU A 36 11.64 8.83 32.77
N LYS A 37 11.23 8.31 33.93
CA LYS A 37 9.97 7.59 34.10
C LYS A 37 8.77 8.52 33.96
N GLU A 38 8.85 9.74 34.49
CA GLU A 38 7.81 10.76 34.38
C GLU A 38 7.70 11.28 32.94
N ILE A 39 8.83 11.54 32.26
CA ILE A 39 8.88 11.91 30.84
C ILE A 39 8.19 10.85 29.97
N LYS A 40 8.51 9.57 30.19
CA LYS A 40 7.88 8.44 29.49
C LYS A 40 6.38 8.30 29.80
N SER A 41 5.98 8.55 31.04
CA SER A 41 4.59 8.48 31.47
C SER A 41 3.75 9.58 30.80
N ALA A 42 4.25 10.81 30.81
CA ALA A 42 3.61 11.97 30.22
C ALA A 42 3.41 11.80 28.71
N TYR A 43 4.46 11.39 27.99
CA TYR A 43 4.36 11.08 26.56
C TYR A 43 3.27 10.05 26.25
N ARG A 44 3.20 8.96 27.03
CA ARG A 44 2.14 7.94 26.83
C ARG A 44 0.73 8.51 27.01
N GLN A 45 0.52 9.37 28.01
CA GLN A 45 -0.78 9.95 28.29
C GLN A 45 -1.21 10.93 27.19
N LEU A 46 -0.30 11.82 26.78
CA LEU A 46 -0.57 12.85 25.78
C LEU A 46 -0.69 12.26 24.37
N SER A 47 0.17 11.31 23.98
CA SER A 47 0.05 10.62 22.68
C SER A 47 -1.25 9.83 22.56
N LYS A 48 -1.75 9.23 23.64
CA LYS A 48 -3.07 8.58 23.65
C LYS A 48 -4.22 9.58 23.59
N LYS A 49 -4.05 10.78 24.14
CA LYS A 49 -5.03 11.87 24.14
C LYS A 49 -5.17 12.50 22.75
N TYR A 50 -4.05 12.71 22.06
CA TYR A 50 -3.99 13.38 20.76
C TYR A 50 -3.89 12.44 19.55
N HIS A 51 -4.02 11.12 19.75
CA HIS A 51 -3.95 10.12 18.67
C HIS A 51 -4.96 10.42 17.54
N PRO A 52 -4.57 10.34 16.25
CA PRO A 52 -5.44 10.61 15.11
C PRO A 52 -6.70 9.75 15.08
N ASP A 53 -6.60 8.46 15.41
CA ASP A 53 -7.77 7.56 15.47
C ASP A 53 -8.88 8.06 16.40
N LYS A 54 -8.52 8.79 17.47
CA LYS A 54 -9.48 9.35 18.42
C LYS A 54 -9.88 10.79 18.11
N ASN A 55 -9.11 11.46 17.26
CA ASN A 55 -9.26 12.89 16.93
C ASN A 55 -9.26 13.09 15.42
N ALA A 56 -9.96 12.23 14.68
CA ALA A 56 -9.98 12.26 13.22
C ALA A 56 -10.50 13.61 12.71
N GLY A 57 -9.69 14.29 11.89
CA GLY A 57 -10.03 15.58 11.28
C GLY A 57 -9.80 16.82 12.15
N SER A 58 -9.17 16.69 13.32
CA SER A 58 -8.75 17.84 14.14
C SER A 58 -7.29 18.21 13.87
N GLU A 59 -7.08 19.34 13.18
CA GLU A 59 -5.74 19.89 12.92
C GLU A 59 -5.00 20.26 14.21
N GLU A 60 -5.73 20.74 15.24
CA GLU A 60 -5.16 21.09 16.53
C GLU A 60 -4.64 19.85 17.29
N ALA A 61 -5.36 18.72 17.24
CA ALA A 61 -4.91 17.49 17.85
C ALA A 61 -3.70 16.91 17.10
N HIS A 62 -3.69 17.04 15.77
CA HIS A 62 -2.54 16.64 14.94
C HIS A 62 -1.28 17.44 15.29
N GLN A 63 -1.40 18.77 15.37
CA GLN A 63 -0.29 19.64 15.73
C GLN A 63 0.26 19.33 17.13
N LYS A 64 -0.63 19.14 18.12
CA LYS A 64 -0.22 18.74 19.48
C LYS A 64 0.43 17.36 19.53
N PHE A 65 0.00 16.42 18.69
CA PHE A 65 0.61 15.11 18.60
C PHE A 65 2.06 15.19 18.09
N ILE A 66 2.31 16.04 17.08
CA ILE A 66 3.66 16.30 16.58
C ILE A 66 4.53 16.92 17.67
N GLU A 67 4.05 17.97 18.34
CA GLU A 67 4.79 18.66 19.40
C GLU A 67 5.16 17.74 20.58
N VAL A 68 4.23 16.86 20.98
CA VAL A 68 4.46 15.86 22.03
C VAL A 68 5.52 14.84 21.61
N GLY A 69 5.54 14.45 20.33
CA GLY A 69 6.57 13.60 19.75
C GLY A 69 7.96 14.24 19.77
N GLU A 70 8.06 15.49 19.32
CA GLU A 70 9.31 16.26 19.31
C GLU A 70 9.86 16.44 20.74
N ALA A 71 8.99 16.83 21.69
CA ALA A 71 9.39 17.01 23.07
C ALA A 71 9.94 15.71 23.69
N TYR A 72 9.33 14.57 23.38
CA TYR A 72 9.80 13.28 23.87
C TYR A 72 11.11 12.83 23.22
N ASP A 73 11.32 13.01 21.91
CA ASP A 73 12.58 12.65 21.24
C ASP A 73 13.78 13.40 21.85
N VAL A 74 13.58 14.67 22.20
CA VAL A 74 14.63 15.50 22.81
C VAL A 74 14.84 15.16 24.28
N LEU A 75 13.77 15.03 25.08
CA LEU A 75 13.88 14.83 26.53
C LEU A 75 14.14 13.37 26.95
N SER A 76 13.89 12.39 26.08
CA SER A 76 14.13 10.97 26.39
C SER A 76 15.57 10.52 26.16
N ASP A 77 16.34 11.26 25.36
CA ASP A 77 17.77 11.02 25.12
C ASP A 77 18.62 11.88 26.07
N PRO A 78 19.49 11.29 26.91
CA PRO A 78 20.29 12.04 27.88
C PRO A 78 21.23 13.09 27.26
N GLU A 79 21.76 12.84 26.05
CA GLU A 79 22.65 13.79 25.37
C GLU A 79 21.86 14.95 24.77
N LYS A 80 20.74 14.67 24.09
CA LYS A 80 19.84 15.71 23.55
C LYS A 80 19.21 16.54 24.66
N LYS A 81 18.75 15.90 25.76
CA LYS A 81 18.21 16.57 26.94
C LYS A 81 19.23 17.54 27.53
N LYS A 82 20.49 17.12 27.66
CA LYS A 82 21.56 17.98 28.17
C LYS A 82 21.81 19.20 27.28
N ILE A 83 21.81 19.02 25.96
CA ILE A 83 21.97 20.13 25.00
C ILE A 83 20.77 21.07 25.08
N TYR A 84 19.55 20.52 25.16
CA TYR A 84 18.31 21.26 25.32
C TYR A 84 18.30 22.10 26.61
N ASP A 85 18.67 21.49 27.74
CA ASP A 85 18.70 22.16 29.05
C ASP A 85 19.74 23.29 29.09
N GLN A 86 20.83 23.17 28.31
CA GLN A 86 21.90 24.16 28.26
C GLN A 86 21.65 25.30 27.26
N PHE A 87 21.01 25.02 26.13
CA PHE A 87 20.97 25.94 24.99
C PHE A 87 19.58 26.13 24.35
N GLY A 88 18.54 25.46 24.87
CA GLY A 88 17.16 25.57 24.38
C GLY A 88 16.86 24.78 23.10
N ALA A 89 15.61 24.86 22.63
CA ALA A 89 15.11 24.10 21.48
C ALA A 89 15.90 24.37 20.18
N ASP A 90 16.34 25.60 19.96
CA ASP A 90 17.04 26.02 18.74
C ASP A 90 18.43 25.40 18.60
N ALA A 91 19.07 25.02 19.71
CA ALA A 91 20.38 24.39 19.71
C ALA A 91 20.32 22.91 19.35
N VAL A 92 19.23 22.22 19.69
CA VAL A 92 19.01 20.83 19.28
C VAL A 92 18.65 20.76 17.79
N LYS A 93 17.94 21.77 17.26
CA LYS A 93 17.64 21.89 15.82
C LYS A 93 18.86 22.25 14.97
N ASN A 94 19.81 23.03 15.49
CA ASN A 94 21.01 23.48 14.76
C ASN A 94 22.32 22.73 15.10
N GLY A 95 22.30 21.83 16.08
CA GLY A 95 23.48 21.07 16.55
C GLY A 95 23.86 19.85 15.70
N GLY A 96 23.11 19.56 14.63
CA GLY A 96 23.45 18.54 13.64
C GLY A 96 24.55 19.02 12.68
N GLY A 97 25.79 19.04 13.15
CA GLY A 97 26.94 19.44 12.35
C GLY A 97 27.22 18.49 11.17
N GLY A 98 27.02 19.01 9.95
CA GLY A 98 27.80 18.63 8.76
C GLY A 98 27.18 17.61 7.80
N GLY A 99 26.39 18.08 6.83
CA GLY A 99 26.05 17.29 5.64
C GLY A 99 25.00 17.98 4.78
N GLY A 100 25.40 18.47 3.60
CA GLY A 100 24.48 19.06 2.63
C GLY A 100 23.39 18.07 2.17
N PRO A 101 22.35 18.56 1.50
CA PRO A 101 21.20 17.74 1.12
C PRO A 101 21.63 16.69 0.08
N GLY A 102 21.65 15.42 0.48
CA GLY A 102 21.87 14.29 -0.46
C GLY A 102 22.80 13.15 -0.02
N GLY A 103 23.20 13.03 1.25
CA GLY A 103 24.03 11.92 1.73
C GLY A 103 23.25 10.83 2.49
N PRO A 104 23.42 9.53 2.17
CA PRO A 104 22.74 8.44 2.88
C PRO A 104 23.43 8.17 4.22
N GLY A 105 22.89 8.72 5.30
CA GLY A 105 23.44 8.53 6.65
C GLY A 105 22.97 9.50 7.73
N ALA A 106 22.01 10.38 7.46
CA ALA A 106 21.47 11.30 8.47
C ALA A 106 20.27 10.67 9.20
N GLY A 107 20.35 10.58 10.52
CA GLY A 107 19.25 10.18 11.40
C GLY A 107 18.03 11.05 11.12
N GLY A 108 17.04 10.45 10.48
CA GLY A 108 15.80 11.12 10.11
C GLY A 108 15.04 11.55 11.35
N PHE A 109 14.33 12.66 11.23
CA PHE A 109 13.09 12.87 11.98
C PHE A 109 12.31 11.55 11.93
N HIS A 110 12.29 10.84 13.06
CA HIS A 110 11.44 9.67 13.19
C HIS A 110 10.02 10.19 13.24
N ASP A 111 9.15 9.63 12.38
CA ASP A 111 7.73 9.92 12.46
C ASP A 111 7.27 9.68 13.92
N PRO A 112 6.61 10.64 14.58
CA PRO A 112 6.07 10.46 15.93
C PRO A 112 5.27 9.16 16.11
N PHE A 113 4.67 8.64 15.03
CA PHE A 113 4.00 7.35 14.99
C PHE A 113 4.97 6.16 15.15
N ASP A 114 6.15 6.17 14.53
CA ASP A 114 7.17 5.13 14.66
C ASP A 114 7.72 5.04 16.10
N ILE A 115 7.87 6.19 16.77
CA ILE A 115 8.32 6.27 18.17
C ILE A 115 7.26 5.68 19.10
N PHE A 116 5.98 6.01 18.85
CA PHE A 116 4.85 5.46 19.60
C PHE A 116 4.71 3.95 19.41
N GLU A 117 4.80 3.46 18.17
CA GLU A 117 4.72 2.02 17.85
C GLU A 117 5.85 1.22 18.52
N ARG A 118 7.09 1.73 18.50
CA ARG A 118 8.22 1.11 19.24
C ARG A 118 7.96 1.04 20.74
N MET A 119 7.28 2.04 21.32
CA MET A 119 7.00 2.09 22.75
C MET A 119 5.78 1.24 23.16
N PHE A 120 4.74 1.17 22.32
CA PHE A 120 3.51 0.42 22.58
C PHE A 120 3.64 -1.07 22.22
N GLN A 121 4.40 -1.43 21.18
CA GLN A 121 4.73 -2.83 20.89
C GLN A 121 5.84 -3.39 21.79
N GLY A 122 6.58 -2.54 22.53
CA GLY A 122 7.65 -2.92 23.47
C GLY A 122 7.25 -2.98 24.95
N GLY A 123 5.96 -3.12 25.27
CA GLY A 123 5.41 -2.70 26.56
C GLY A 123 5.09 -3.77 27.62
N HIS A 124 5.85 -4.85 27.81
CA HIS A 124 5.76 -5.67 29.04
C HIS A 124 7.12 -6.31 29.43
N GLY A 125 7.84 -5.68 30.37
CA GLY A 125 8.73 -6.39 31.32
C GLY A 125 10.23 -6.10 31.28
N GLY A 126 10.71 -5.26 32.20
CA GLY A 126 11.97 -5.46 32.95
C GLY A 126 13.32 -5.13 32.27
N PRO A 127 14.25 -4.45 32.98
CA PRO A 127 15.64 -4.32 32.54
C PRO A 127 16.38 -5.63 32.80
N GLY A 128 16.34 -6.54 31.82
CA GLY A 128 16.98 -7.86 31.94
C GLY A 128 16.52 -8.92 30.93
N GLY A 129 15.96 -8.52 29.78
CA GLY A 129 15.36 -9.43 28.81
C GLY A 129 15.80 -9.13 27.38
N GLY A 130 17.10 -9.33 27.10
CA GLY A 130 17.61 -9.44 25.74
C GLY A 130 17.16 -10.73 25.07
N PHE A 131 15.86 -10.88 24.85
CA PHE A 131 15.27 -11.84 23.92
C PHE A 131 14.07 -11.14 23.33
N GLY A 132 14.30 -10.32 22.30
CA GLY A 132 13.22 -9.96 21.41
C GLY A 132 12.55 -11.27 21.01
N GLN A 133 11.26 -11.40 21.26
CA GLN A 133 10.46 -12.26 20.40
C GLN A 133 10.86 -11.81 18.99
N ARG A 134 11.55 -12.68 18.24
CA ARG A 134 11.65 -12.51 16.79
C ARG A 134 10.20 -12.37 16.35
N GLN A 135 9.75 -11.14 16.14
CA GLN A 135 8.56 -10.88 15.35
C GLN A 135 8.84 -11.68 14.09
N ARG A 136 8.05 -12.75 13.90
CA ARG A 136 8.25 -13.62 12.75
C ARG A 136 8.21 -12.70 11.54
N GLN A 137 9.25 -12.80 10.71
CA GLN A 137 9.34 -11.94 9.55
C GLN A 137 8.07 -12.17 8.72
N ARG A 138 7.51 -11.10 8.16
CA ARG A 138 6.36 -11.24 7.28
C ARG A 138 6.82 -11.98 6.02
N GLY A 139 6.02 -12.95 5.60
CA GLY A 139 6.30 -13.77 4.43
C GLY A 139 6.24 -12.97 3.13
N PRO A 140 6.73 -13.58 2.03
CA PRO A 140 6.69 -12.96 0.72
C PRO A 140 5.25 -12.70 0.26
N MET A 141 5.07 -11.61 -0.48
CA MET A 141 3.82 -11.33 -1.18
C MET A 141 3.65 -12.28 -2.37
N ILE A 142 2.43 -12.76 -2.58
CA ILE A 142 2.05 -13.57 -3.74
C ILE A 142 1.17 -12.73 -4.65
N LYS A 143 1.46 -12.76 -5.96
CA LYS A 143 0.66 -12.09 -7.00
C LYS A 143 0.00 -13.12 -7.88
N VAL A 144 -1.33 -13.07 -7.96
CA VAL A 144 -2.14 -13.92 -8.85
C VAL A 144 -2.78 -13.04 -9.90
N GLN A 145 -2.83 -13.52 -11.14
CA GLN A 145 -3.42 -12.80 -12.26
C GLN A 145 -4.64 -13.54 -12.79
N GLU A 146 -5.79 -12.89 -12.72
CA GLU A 146 -7.05 -13.41 -13.25
C GLU A 146 -7.51 -12.58 -14.45
N LYS A 147 -8.03 -13.25 -15.47
CA LYS A 147 -8.44 -12.60 -16.72
C LYS A 147 -9.96 -12.55 -16.85
N LEU A 148 -10.51 -11.35 -17.01
CA LEU A 148 -11.94 -11.10 -17.16
C LEU A 148 -12.28 -10.47 -18.50
N SER A 149 -13.44 -10.81 -19.05
CA SER A 149 -13.94 -10.16 -20.26
C SER A 149 -14.31 -8.71 -19.99
N LEU A 150 -14.32 -7.89 -21.03
CA LEU A 150 -14.77 -6.50 -20.92
C LEU A 150 -16.22 -6.40 -20.41
N LYS A 151 -17.07 -7.38 -20.74
CA LYS A 151 -18.45 -7.48 -20.23
C LYS A 151 -18.49 -7.68 -18.72
N GLN A 152 -17.64 -8.56 -18.16
CA GLN A 152 -17.55 -8.77 -16.71
C GLN A 152 -17.07 -7.49 -15.99
N PHE A 153 -16.10 -6.77 -16.55
CA PHE A 153 -15.71 -5.46 -16.03
C PHE A 153 -16.84 -4.42 -16.10
N TYR A 154 -17.71 -4.51 -17.11
CA TYR A 154 -18.85 -3.60 -17.26
C TYR A 154 -19.95 -3.89 -16.23
N SER A 155 -20.37 -5.14 -16.09
CA SER A 155 -21.46 -5.52 -15.17
C SER A 155 -21.02 -5.59 -13.70
N GLY A 156 -19.71 -5.70 -13.45
CA GLY A 156 -19.18 -6.25 -12.20
C GLY A 156 -19.28 -7.77 -12.19
N SER A 157 -18.43 -8.41 -11.39
CA SER A 157 -18.39 -9.87 -11.28
C SER A 157 -17.84 -10.30 -9.92
N SER A 158 -18.49 -11.28 -9.32
CA SER A 158 -17.96 -12.02 -8.16
C SER A 158 -17.19 -13.23 -8.67
N ILE A 159 -15.92 -13.34 -8.28
CA ILE A 159 -15.02 -14.39 -8.76
C ILE A 159 -14.60 -15.24 -7.58
N GLU A 160 -14.78 -16.54 -7.74
CA GLU A 160 -14.35 -17.54 -6.79
C GLU A 160 -13.22 -18.35 -7.40
N PHE A 161 -12.12 -18.48 -6.67
CA PHE A 161 -11.00 -19.30 -7.09
C PHE A 161 -10.32 -19.93 -5.86
N THR A 162 -9.55 -20.98 -6.12
CA THR A 162 -8.86 -21.74 -5.08
C THR A 162 -7.37 -21.69 -5.31
N LEU A 163 -6.61 -21.36 -4.26
CA LEU A 163 -5.16 -21.46 -4.27
C LEU A 163 -4.69 -22.56 -3.32
N ASN A 164 -3.70 -23.32 -3.75
CA ASN A 164 -3.01 -24.28 -2.90
C ASN A 164 -1.82 -23.57 -2.25
N LEU A 165 -1.97 -23.14 -1.00
CA LEU A 165 -0.97 -22.36 -0.26
C LEU A 165 -0.49 -23.16 0.96
N ASN A 166 0.76 -22.94 1.35
CA ASN A 166 1.25 -23.40 2.64
C ASN A 166 0.60 -22.58 3.75
N ASP A 167 0.00 -23.25 4.72
CA ASP A 167 -0.60 -22.64 5.89
C ASP A 167 -0.20 -23.41 7.16
N GLU A 168 -0.49 -22.84 8.32
CA GLU A 168 -0.20 -23.45 9.60
C GLU A 168 -0.78 -24.87 9.70
N CYS A 169 0.05 -25.82 10.16
CA CYS A 169 -0.40 -27.18 10.34
C CYS A 169 -1.41 -27.26 11.50
N ASP A 170 -2.65 -27.66 11.22
CA ASP A 170 -3.73 -27.75 12.23
C ASP A 170 -3.42 -28.77 13.33
N ALA A 171 -2.68 -29.84 13.01
CA ALA A 171 -2.38 -30.90 13.97
C ALA A 171 -1.35 -30.49 15.04
N CYS A 172 -0.49 -29.51 14.76
CA CYS A 172 0.55 -29.08 15.68
C CYS A 172 0.57 -27.57 15.94
N HIS A 173 -0.36 -26.82 15.37
CA HIS A 173 -0.47 -25.36 15.46
C HIS A 173 0.88 -24.65 15.25
N GLY A 174 1.58 -25.03 14.17
CA GLY A 174 2.86 -24.42 13.80
C GLY A 174 4.06 -24.78 14.70
N SER A 175 3.92 -25.68 15.67
CA SER A 175 5.04 -26.13 16.51
C SER A 175 5.95 -27.12 15.79
N GLY A 176 5.42 -27.90 14.85
CA GLY A 176 6.12 -28.99 14.18
C GLY A 176 6.24 -30.27 15.03
N SER A 177 5.83 -30.22 16.29
CA SER A 177 5.86 -31.36 17.22
C SER A 177 4.48 -31.99 17.38
N ALA A 178 4.40 -33.32 17.47
CA ALA A 178 3.14 -34.04 17.69
C ALA A 178 2.49 -33.74 19.06
N ASP A 179 3.31 -33.40 20.05
CA ASP A 179 2.89 -33.07 21.42
C ASP A 179 2.95 -31.56 21.71
N GLY A 180 3.26 -30.74 20.71
CA GLY A 180 3.47 -29.29 20.85
C GLY A 180 4.70 -28.89 21.67
N LYS A 181 5.50 -29.84 22.16
CA LYS A 181 6.65 -29.57 23.03
C LYS A 181 7.95 -29.54 22.24
N LEU A 182 8.75 -28.49 22.48
CA LEU A 182 10.08 -28.33 21.91
C LEU A 182 11.12 -28.55 23.00
N ALA A 183 12.16 -29.31 22.70
CA ALA A 183 13.27 -29.53 23.63
C ALA A 183 14.40 -28.54 23.34
N GLN A 184 15.14 -28.15 24.37
CA GLN A 184 16.33 -27.32 24.19
C GLN A 184 17.39 -28.07 23.38
N CYS A 185 18.00 -27.39 22.41
CA CYS A 185 19.09 -27.96 21.63
C CYS A 185 20.30 -28.18 22.55
N PRO A 186 20.82 -29.42 22.67
CA PRO A 186 21.94 -29.71 23.57
C PRO A 186 23.26 -29.09 23.10
N ASP A 187 23.45 -28.92 21.78
CA ASP A 187 24.71 -28.45 21.20
C ASP A 187 24.95 -26.96 21.44
N CYS A 188 23.90 -26.14 21.29
CA CYS A 188 23.98 -24.69 21.56
C CYS A 188 23.38 -24.30 22.92
N GLN A 189 22.90 -25.27 23.71
CA GLN A 189 22.23 -25.04 24.99
C GLN A 189 21.14 -23.96 24.88
N GLY A 190 20.32 -24.02 23.83
CA GLY A 190 19.24 -23.03 23.63
C GLY A 190 19.66 -21.71 23.01
N ARG A 191 20.96 -21.46 22.79
CA ARG A 191 21.45 -20.18 22.26
C ARG A 191 21.23 -20.02 20.75
N GLY A 192 20.97 -21.10 20.01
CA GLY A 192 20.82 -21.09 18.56
C GLY A 192 22.13 -20.88 17.78
N VAL A 193 23.18 -20.37 18.42
CA VAL A 193 24.51 -20.15 17.84
C VAL A 193 25.58 -20.92 18.60
N ILE A 194 26.64 -21.31 17.91
CA ILE A 194 27.85 -21.89 18.47
C ILE A 194 28.96 -20.86 18.29
N ILE A 195 29.74 -20.62 19.35
CA ILE A 195 30.86 -19.68 19.33
C ILE A 195 32.13 -20.50 19.15
N GLU A 196 32.78 -20.36 17.99
CA GLU A 196 34.11 -20.92 17.75
C GLU A 196 35.16 -19.83 17.96
N VAL A 197 36.18 -20.14 18.76
CA VAL A 197 37.31 -19.24 19.00
C VAL A 197 38.45 -19.64 18.08
N LEU A 198 38.65 -18.90 16.99
CA LEU A 198 39.78 -19.10 16.10
C LEU A 198 41.00 -18.35 16.67
N ARG A 199 42.06 -19.09 17.02
CA ARG A 199 43.32 -18.50 17.48
C ARG A 199 44.27 -18.33 16.29
N MET A 200 44.45 -17.09 15.85
CA MET A 200 45.42 -16.72 14.80
C MET A 200 46.64 -16.08 15.47
N GLY A 201 47.48 -16.91 16.09
CA GLY A 201 48.68 -16.45 16.81
C GLY A 201 48.32 -15.62 18.03
N ILE A 202 48.76 -14.35 18.07
CA ILE A 202 48.56 -13.41 19.19
C ILE A 202 47.10 -12.88 19.23
N MET A 203 46.33 -13.06 18.16
CA MET A 203 44.96 -12.58 18.05
C MET A 203 43.96 -13.74 18.15
N THR A 204 43.01 -13.63 19.10
CA THR A 204 41.88 -14.56 19.21
C THR A 204 40.63 -13.91 18.65
N GLN A 205 40.07 -14.49 17.58
CA GLN A 205 38.81 -14.04 16.99
C GLN A 205 37.69 -15.00 17.37
N GLN A 206 36.59 -14.46 17.89
CA GLN A 206 35.38 -15.25 18.13
C GLN A 206 34.49 -15.15 16.90
N ILE A 207 34.16 -16.29 16.31
CA ILE A 207 33.25 -16.40 15.18
C ILE A 207 31.97 -17.03 15.70
N GLN A 208 30.85 -16.34 15.51
CA GLN A 208 29.53 -16.90 15.79
C GLN A 208 29.01 -17.60 14.54
N GLN A 209 28.71 -18.89 14.66
CA GLN A 209 28.11 -19.70 13.60
C GLN A 209 26.71 -20.16 14.03
N MET A 210 25.79 -20.31 13.08
CA MET A 210 24.48 -20.89 13.38
C MET A 210 24.65 -22.35 13.79
N CYS A 211 23.98 -22.77 14.87
CA CYS A 211 24.02 -24.16 15.31
C CYS A 211 23.40 -25.07 14.24
N GLY A 212 24.20 -25.96 13.65
CA GLY A 212 23.75 -26.85 12.57
C GLY A 212 22.65 -27.83 13.00
N ARG A 213 22.59 -28.18 14.29
CA ARG A 213 21.59 -29.13 14.80
C ARG A 213 20.19 -28.55 14.94
N CYS A 214 20.06 -27.28 15.32
CA CYS A 214 18.76 -26.61 15.47
C CYS A 214 18.50 -25.55 14.39
N GLY A 215 19.41 -25.36 13.45
CA GLY A 215 19.30 -24.35 12.39
C GLY A 215 19.13 -22.92 12.93
N GLY A 216 19.74 -22.59 14.07
CA GLY A 216 19.60 -21.25 14.66
C GLY A 216 18.41 -21.06 15.62
N THR A 217 17.52 -22.04 15.79
CA THR A 217 16.31 -21.87 16.61
C THR A 217 16.52 -22.06 18.12
N GLY A 218 17.62 -22.69 18.53
CA GLY A 218 17.88 -23.07 19.93
C GLY A 218 17.04 -24.24 20.44
N GLN A 219 16.09 -24.73 19.64
CA GLN A 219 15.15 -25.77 20.02
C GLN A 219 15.14 -26.89 18.98
N ILE A 220 14.82 -28.10 19.43
CA ILE A 220 14.71 -29.30 18.59
C ILE A 220 13.37 -29.98 18.83
N ILE A 221 12.80 -30.52 17.76
CA ILE A 221 11.58 -31.32 17.81
C ILE A 221 12.00 -32.75 18.16
N LYS A 222 11.56 -33.26 19.32
CA LYS A 222 11.81 -34.67 19.69
C LYS A 222 10.78 -35.61 19.06
N ASN A 223 9.52 -35.18 19.06
CA ASN A 223 8.39 -35.96 18.58
C ASN A 223 7.80 -35.27 17.35
N GLU A 224 8.26 -35.61 16.16
CA GLU A 224 7.80 -34.94 14.95
C GLU A 224 6.29 -35.11 14.73
N CYS A 225 5.63 -34.01 14.33
CA CYS A 225 4.23 -34.06 13.94
C CYS A 225 4.04 -35.02 12.75
N LYS A 226 3.08 -35.94 12.86
CA LYS A 226 2.80 -36.94 11.81
C LYS A 226 2.25 -36.34 10.52
N THR A 227 1.65 -35.14 10.59
CA THR A 227 1.01 -34.48 9.44
C THR A 227 1.98 -33.61 8.66
N CYS A 228 2.79 -32.80 9.34
CA CYS A 228 3.76 -31.90 8.68
C CYS A 228 5.20 -32.42 8.69
N HIS A 229 5.50 -33.51 9.41
CA HIS A 229 6.86 -34.07 9.58
C HIS A 229 7.89 -33.02 10.00
N GLY A 230 7.58 -32.27 11.08
CA GLY A 230 8.46 -31.22 11.58
C GLY A 230 8.45 -29.89 10.81
N LYS A 231 7.79 -29.82 9.65
CA LYS A 231 7.79 -28.61 8.78
C LYS A 231 6.93 -27.45 9.28
N LYS A 232 6.12 -27.63 10.33
CA LYS A 232 5.20 -26.63 10.93
C LYS A 232 4.03 -26.16 10.05
N VAL A 233 4.15 -26.28 8.72
CA VAL A 233 3.14 -25.88 7.75
C VAL A 233 2.70 -27.06 6.87
N THR A 234 1.51 -26.96 6.31
CA THR A 234 0.90 -27.94 5.40
C THR A 234 0.22 -27.24 4.24
N LYS A 235 0.23 -27.86 3.05
CA LYS A 235 -0.49 -27.34 1.88
C LYS A 235 -2.00 -27.46 2.10
N LYS A 236 -2.71 -26.34 1.99
CA LYS A 236 -4.17 -26.26 2.08
C LYS A 236 -4.74 -25.56 0.86
N ASN A 237 -5.92 -26.01 0.44
CA ASN A 237 -6.71 -25.31 -0.55
C ASN A 237 -7.48 -24.21 0.15
N LYS A 238 -7.14 -22.94 -0.12
CA LYS A 238 -7.87 -21.77 0.36
C LYS A 238 -8.80 -21.26 -0.74
N PHE A 239 -10.05 -21.02 -0.38
CA PHE A 239 -11.06 -20.47 -1.27
C PHE A 239 -11.10 -18.95 -1.08
N PHE A 240 -11.04 -18.22 -2.19
CA PHE A 240 -11.10 -16.77 -2.20
C PHE A 240 -12.33 -16.33 -3.00
N HIS A 241 -13.10 -15.42 -2.40
CA HIS A 241 -14.23 -14.76 -3.03
C HIS A 241 -13.90 -13.27 -3.17
N VAL A 242 -13.84 -12.78 -4.41
CA VAL A 242 -13.47 -11.40 -4.72
C VAL A 242 -14.53 -10.77 -5.61
N ASP A 243 -15.02 -9.63 -5.17
CA ASP A 243 -15.96 -8.81 -5.94
C ASP A 243 -15.21 -7.74 -6.73
N VAL A 244 -15.34 -7.80 -8.04
CA VAL A 244 -14.84 -6.77 -8.95
C VAL A 244 -15.99 -5.79 -9.22
N PRO A 245 -15.87 -4.51 -8.80
CA PRO A 245 -16.96 -3.57 -8.93
C PRO A 245 -17.24 -3.23 -10.41
N PRO A 246 -18.49 -2.91 -10.76
CA PRO A 246 -18.84 -2.46 -12.11
C PRO A 246 -18.01 -1.24 -12.52
N GLY A 247 -17.39 -1.29 -13.68
CA GLY A 247 -16.52 -0.23 -14.19
C GLY A 247 -15.11 -0.21 -13.60
N ALA A 248 -14.71 -1.21 -12.80
CA ALA A 248 -13.38 -1.30 -12.20
C ALA A 248 -12.27 -0.98 -13.21
N PRO A 249 -11.21 -0.24 -12.84
CA PRO A 249 -10.15 0.17 -13.76
C PRO A 249 -9.39 -1.04 -14.31
N ARG A 250 -8.64 -0.83 -15.40
CA ARG A 250 -7.71 -1.86 -15.88
C ARG A 250 -6.68 -2.17 -14.81
N ASN A 251 -6.29 -3.44 -14.70
CA ASN A 251 -5.38 -3.94 -13.67
C ASN A 251 -5.90 -3.64 -12.26
N TYR A 252 -7.22 -3.74 -12.05
CA TYR A 252 -7.81 -3.67 -10.73
C TYR A 252 -7.14 -4.70 -9.81
N MET A 253 -6.73 -4.28 -8.62
CA MET A 253 -6.05 -5.13 -7.66
C MET A 253 -6.88 -5.26 -6.39
N ASP A 254 -7.15 -6.49 -5.97
CA ASP A 254 -7.66 -6.80 -4.64
C ASP A 254 -6.51 -7.33 -3.78
N THR A 255 -6.33 -6.80 -2.57
CA THR A 255 -5.24 -7.22 -1.68
C THR A 255 -5.82 -7.86 -0.42
N ARG A 256 -5.46 -9.12 -0.18
CA ARG A 256 -5.79 -9.89 1.01
C ARG A 256 -4.59 -9.94 1.94
N VAL A 257 -4.70 -9.19 3.03
CA VAL A 257 -3.64 -9.01 4.02
C VAL A 257 -3.43 -10.30 4.81
N GLY A 258 -2.21 -10.81 4.86
CA GLY A 258 -1.88 -12.01 5.63
C GLY A 258 -2.46 -13.32 5.10
N GLU A 259 -2.92 -13.34 3.85
CA GLU A 259 -3.54 -14.52 3.24
C GLU A 259 -2.64 -15.27 2.24
N ALA A 260 -1.39 -14.83 2.07
CA ALA A 260 -0.40 -15.54 1.26
C ALA A 260 0.14 -16.80 1.97
N GLU A 261 1.24 -17.37 1.46
CA GLU A 261 1.88 -18.52 2.08
C GLU A 261 2.49 -18.19 3.45
N LYS A 262 2.26 -19.09 4.40
CA LYS A 262 2.93 -19.12 5.70
C LYS A 262 4.11 -20.08 5.64
N GLY A 263 5.22 -19.69 6.27
CA GLY A 263 6.44 -20.47 6.35
C GLY A 263 6.73 -20.98 7.75
N PRO A 264 7.73 -21.88 7.91
CA PRO A 264 8.20 -22.31 9.23
C PRO A 264 8.80 -21.16 10.06
N ASP A 265 9.38 -20.17 9.38
CA ASP A 265 10.17 -19.07 9.96
C ASP A 265 9.57 -17.69 9.69
N PHE A 266 8.48 -17.61 8.93
CA PHE A 266 7.81 -16.37 8.56
C PHE A 266 6.28 -16.53 8.64
N ASP A 267 5.60 -15.46 9.04
CA ASP A 267 4.13 -15.40 9.02
C ASP A 267 3.61 -15.13 7.62
N ALA A 268 2.31 -15.29 7.38
CA ALA A 268 1.75 -15.12 6.04
C ALA A 268 1.97 -13.69 5.50
N GLY A 269 2.42 -13.61 4.26
CA GLY A 269 2.49 -12.36 3.50
C GLY A 269 1.14 -11.94 2.92
N ASP A 270 1.16 -10.98 2.01
CA ASP A 270 -0.07 -10.50 1.35
C ASP A 270 -0.32 -11.20 0.02
N LEU A 271 -1.59 -11.50 -0.25
CA LEU A 271 -2.03 -12.02 -1.53
C LEU A 271 -2.64 -10.87 -2.33
N VAL A 272 -2.00 -10.53 -3.45
CA VAL A 272 -2.48 -9.51 -4.39
C VAL A 272 -3.05 -10.19 -5.62
N ILE A 273 -4.30 -9.89 -5.93
CA ILE A 273 -5.05 -10.48 -7.02
C ILE A 273 -5.26 -9.39 -8.06
N GLU A 274 -4.57 -9.50 -9.18
CA GLU A 274 -4.60 -8.54 -10.27
C GLU A 274 -5.55 -9.03 -11.37
N PHE A 275 -6.59 -8.25 -11.66
CA PHE A 275 -7.56 -8.55 -12.70
C PHE A 275 -7.21 -7.85 -14.00
N LYS A 276 -7.00 -8.64 -15.05
CA LYS A 276 -6.66 -8.17 -16.39
C LYS A 276 -7.81 -8.35 -17.37
N GLU A 277 -8.00 -7.38 -18.24
CA GLU A 277 -8.96 -7.46 -19.34
C GLU A 277 -8.46 -8.50 -20.35
N LYS A 278 -9.33 -9.41 -20.78
CA LYS A 278 -9.05 -10.32 -21.90
C LYS A 278 -8.99 -9.52 -23.20
N ASP A 279 -8.06 -9.87 -24.08
CA ASP A 279 -7.99 -9.27 -25.42
C ASP A 279 -9.04 -9.85 -26.39
N THR A 280 -9.63 -11.00 -26.03
CA THR A 280 -10.64 -11.72 -26.80
C THR A 280 -12.03 -11.58 -26.18
N GLU A 281 -13.08 -11.88 -26.94
CA GLU A 281 -14.48 -11.88 -26.48
C GLU A 281 -15.06 -10.49 -26.10
N ASN A 282 -14.45 -9.41 -26.63
CA ASN A 282 -14.89 -8.04 -26.32
C ASN A 282 -15.97 -7.49 -27.28
N MET A 283 -16.59 -8.35 -28.10
CA MET A 283 -17.63 -7.97 -29.09
C MET A 283 -17.21 -6.85 -30.06
N GLY A 284 -15.90 -6.66 -30.30
CA GLY A 284 -15.35 -5.59 -31.12
C GLY A 284 -15.14 -4.25 -30.41
N TYR A 285 -15.43 -4.17 -29.11
CA TYR A 285 -15.16 -3.01 -28.28
C TYR A 285 -13.74 -3.02 -27.72
N ARG A 286 -13.16 -1.83 -27.60
CA ARG A 286 -11.85 -1.57 -26.99
C ARG A 286 -12.02 -0.49 -25.93
N ARG A 287 -11.65 -0.80 -24.68
CA ARG A 287 -11.74 0.16 -23.58
C ARG A 287 -10.51 1.06 -23.52
N ARG A 288 -10.72 2.38 -23.36
CA ARG A 288 -9.69 3.34 -22.95
C ARG A 288 -10.24 4.24 -21.84
N GLY A 289 -9.71 4.08 -20.63
CA GLY A 289 -10.27 4.70 -19.43
C GLY A 289 -11.72 4.25 -19.23
N ASP A 290 -12.62 5.21 -19.15
CA ASP A 290 -14.06 4.95 -19.00
C ASP A 290 -14.80 4.89 -20.35
N ASN A 291 -14.11 5.17 -21.45
CA ASN A 291 -14.72 5.22 -22.77
C ASN A 291 -14.50 3.92 -23.54
N LEU A 292 -15.44 3.63 -24.44
CA LEU A 292 -15.39 2.48 -25.32
C LEU A 292 -15.17 2.94 -26.76
N TYR A 293 -14.44 2.14 -27.53
CA TYR A 293 -14.12 2.39 -28.92
C TYR A 293 -14.50 1.16 -29.72
N ARG A 294 -15.24 1.32 -30.81
CA ARG A 294 -15.58 0.24 -31.72
C ARG A 294 -15.41 0.73 -33.14
N THR A 295 -14.89 -0.14 -34.00
CA THR A 295 -14.81 0.13 -35.43
C THR A 295 -16.05 -0.46 -36.09
N GLU A 296 -16.78 0.36 -36.84
CA GLU A 296 -17.96 -0.06 -37.58
C GLU A 296 -17.70 0.06 -39.07
N VAL A 297 -17.93 -1.04 -39.80
CA VAL A 297 -17.64 -1.09 -41.23
C VAL A 297 -18.86 -0.59 -42.02
N LEU A 298 -18.58 0.22 -43.03
CA LEU A 298 -19.55 0.76 -43.97
C LEU A 298 -19.20 0.34 -45.39
N SER A 299 -20.18 -0.05 -46.17
CA SER A 299 -20.01 -0.10 -47.63
C SER A 299 -19.91 1.31 -48.20
N ALA A 300 -19.26 1.46 -49.36
CA ALA A 300 -19.19 2.74 -50.05
C ALA A 300 -20.59 3.37 -50.31
N ALA A 301 -21.60 2.54 -50.60
CA ALA A 301 -22.97 3.01 -50.81
C ALA A 301 -23.59 3.58 -49.52
N GLU A 302 -23.45 2.88 -48.38
CA GLU A 302 -23.97 3.35 -47.09
C GLU A 302 -23.24 4.61 -46.60
N ALA A 303 -21.94 4.70 -46.87
CA ALA A 303 -21.15 5.88 -46.54
C ALA A 303 -21.54 7.10 -47.40
N LEU A 304 -21.81 6.92 -48.69
CA LEU A 304 -22.15 8.00 -49.61
C LEU A 304 -23.62 8.45 -49.50
N TYR A 305 -24.55 7.51 -49.52
CA TYR A 305 -25.98 7.83 -49.59
C TYR A 305 -26.61 8.03 -48.21
N GLY A 306 -25.99 7.55 -47.14
CA GLY A 306 -26.59 7.52 -45.82
C GLY A 306 -27.91 6.73 -45.81
N GLY A 307 -28.89 7.17 -45.02
CA GLY A 307 -30.24 6.60 -45.00
C GLY A 307 -30.35 5.21 -44.36
N TRP A 308 -29.34 4.79 -43.60
CA TRP A 308 -29.29 3.49 -42.95
C TRP A 308 -29.53 3.61 -41.44
N GLN A 309 -30.05 2.53 -40.87
CA GLN A 309 -30.17 2.35 -39.42
C GLN A 309 -29.75 0.92 -39.08
N ARG A 310 -28.91 0.77 -38.06
CA ARG A 310 -28.48 -0.53 -37.55
C ARG A 310 -28.50 -0.55 -36.04
N THR A 311 -28.70 -1.75 -35.49
CA THR A 311 -28.62 -1.99 -34.05
C THR A 311 -27.41 -2.85 -33.78
N ILE A 312 -26.55 -2.40 -32.88
CA ILE A 312 -25.33 -3.09 -32.47
C ILE A 312 -25.52 -3.60 -31.05
N GLU A 313 -25.14 -4.85 -30.83
CA GLU A 313 -25.11 -5.45 -29.49
C GLU A 313 -24.11 -4.73 -28.59
N PHE A 314 -24.53 -4.48 -27.35
CA PHE A 314 -23.72 -3.79 -26.35
C PHE A 314 -23.39 -4.71 -25.17
N LEU A 315 -22.50 -4.28 -24.28
CA LEU A 315 -22.12 -5.03 -23.08
C LEU A 315 -23.30 -5.26 -22.13
N ASP A 316 -24.27 -4.33 -22.14
CA ASP A 316 -25.59 -4.48 -21.52
C ASP A 316 -26.60 -5.01 -22.54
N GLU A 317 -27.08 -6.24 -22.32
CA GLU A 317 -28.05 -6.91 -23.19
C GLU A 317 -29.38 -6.14 -23.29
N ASN A 318 -29.74 -5.35 -22.27
CA ASN A 318 -30.99 -4.60 -22.24
C ASN A 318 -30.90 -3.25 -22.96
N LYS A 319 -29.70 -2.83 -23.36
CA LYS A 319 -29.44 -1.49 -23.90
C LYS A 319 -28.59 -1.57 -25.17
N PRO A 320 -29.14 -2.08 -26.30
CA PRO A 320 -28.41 -2.11 -27.55
C PRO A 320 -28.18 -0.70 -28.11
N VAL A 321 -27.07 -0.52 -28.83
CA VAL A 321 -26.69 0.75 -29.45
C VAL A 321 -27.39 0.87 -30.79
N LYS A 322 -28.21 1.91 -30.97
CA LYS A 322 -28.83 2.22 -32.26
C LYS A 322 -27.99 3.27 -32.98
N LEU A 323 -27.45 2.92 -34.14
CA LEU A 323 -26.75 3.85 -35.02
C LEU A 323 -27.61 4.13 -36.24
N SER A 324 -27.61 5.39 -36.69
CA SER A 324 -28.33 5.78 -37.89
C SER A 324 -27.65 6.96 -38.55
N ARG A 325 -27.71 7.00 -39.88
CA ARG A 325 -27.31 8.17 -40.65
C ARG A 325 -28.48 8.63 -41.52
N PRO A 326 -28.86 9.91 -41.50
CA PRO A 326 -29.92 10.41 -42.37
C PRO A 326 -29.59 10.22 -43.85
N ALA A 327 -30.61 10.17 -44.70
CA ALA A 327 -30.41 10.10 -46.15
C ALA A 327 -29.66 11.35 -46.65
N HIS A 328 -28.78 11.15 -47.63
CA HIS A 328 -27.96 12.20 -48.26
C HIS A 328 -26.91 12.86 -47.36
N VAL A 329 -26.63 12.28 -46.19
CA VAL A 329 -25.51 12.69 -45.33
C VAL A 329 -24.37 11.71 -45.50
N VAL A 330 -23.26 12.19 -46.06
CA VAL A 330 -22.04 11.41 -46.30
C VAL A 330 -21.32 11.14 -44.98
N VAL A 331 -20.77 9.92 -44.84
CA VAL A 331 -19.83 9.54 -43.78
C VAL A 331 -18.44 9.40 -44.38
N SER A 332 -17.48 10.11 -43.80
CA SER A 332 -16.09 10.02 -44.25
C SER A 332 -15.40 8.79 -43.65
N ASN A 333 -14.42 8.21 -44.37
CA ASN A 333 -13.59 7.16 -43.80
C ASN A 333 -12.73 7.71 -42.66
N GLY A 334 -12.80 7.09 -41.47
CA GLY A 334 -12.19 7.57 -40.24
C GLY A 334 -13.01 8.61 -39.49
N GLU A 335 -14.25 8.89 -39.92
CA GLU A 335 -15.17 9.72 -39.14
C GLU A 335 -15.52 9.02 -37.82
N VAL A 336 -15.52 9.78 -36.72
CA VAL A 336 -15.85 9.27 -35.39
C VAL A 336 -17.17 9.85 -34.91
N GLU A 337 -18.15 8.98 -34.65
CA GLU A 337 -19.42 9.34 -34.01
C GLU A 337 -19.37 9.01 -32.51
N VAL A 338 -19.85 9.94 -31.68
CA VAL A 338 -19.87 9.78 -30.22
C VAL A 338 -21.30 9.48 -29.74
N VAL A 339 -21.51 8.27 -29.23
CA VAL A 339 -22.76 7.87 -28.58
C VAL A 339 -22.61 8.09 -27.07
N LYS A 340 -23.26 9.14 -26.57
CA LYS A 340 -23.14 9.56 -25.17
C LYS A 340 -23.75 8.55 -24.20
N GLY A 341 -23.07 8.28 -23.09
CA GLY A 341 -23.58 7.39 -22.03
C GLY A 341 -23.58 5.89 -22.38
N PHE A 342 -22.78 5.49 -23.37
CA PHE A 342 -22.56 4.10 -23.79
C PHE A 342 -21.10 3.63 -23.58
N GLY A 343 -20.38 4.21 -22.61
CA GLY A 343 -19.07 3.73 -22.16
C GLY A 343 -19.14 2.86 -20.91
N MET A 344 -18.01 2.70 -20.23
CA MET A 344 -17.93 1.96 -18.97
C MET A 344 -18.62 2.71 -17.82
N PRO A 345 -19.14 2.01 -16.80
CA PRO A 345 -19.70 2.64 -15.60
C PRO A 345 -18.62 3.41 -14.82
N LYS A 346 -19.01 4.54 -14.22
CA LYS A 346 -18.16 5.40 -13.37
C LYS A 346 -18.67 5.42 -11.92
N GLY A 347 -19.09 4.26 -11.41
CA GLY A 347 -19.80 4.17 -10.13
C GLY A 347 -21.08 5.02 -10.15
N SER A 348 -21.24 5.91 -9.16
CA SER A 348 -22.39 6.81 -9.07
C SER A 348 -22.40 7.97 -10.07
N LYS A 349 -21.28 8.19 -10.80
CA LYS A 349 -21.11 9.35 -11.71
C LYS A 349 -21.64 9.10 -13.13
N GLY A 350 -22.38 8.01 -13.35
CA GLY A 350 -22.96 7.65 -14.65
C GLY A 350 -22.03 6.78 -15.50
N TYR A 351 -22.02 7.01 -16.81
CA TYR A 351 -21.28 6.19 -17.78
C TYR A 351 -20.29 7.05 -18.58
N GLY A 352 -19.25 6.42 -19.13
CA GLY A 352 -18.46 7.01 -20.20
C GLY A 352 -19.22 7.06 -21.52
N ASP A 353 -18.50 7.36 -22.60
CA ASP A 353 -19.05 7.47 -23.95
C ASP A 353 -18.49 6.37 -24.86
N LEU A 354 -19.25 6.06 -25.92
CA LEU A 354 -18.84 5.16 -26.98
C LEU A 354 -18.44 5.95 -28.23
N TYR A 355 -17.24 5.69 -28.71
CA TYR A 355 -16.70 6.24 -29.95
C TYR A 355 -16.79 5.18 -31.04
N ILE A 356 -17.57 5.46 -32.07
CA ILE A 356 -17.68 4.62 -33.26
C ILE A 356 -16.80 5.21 -34.35
N ASP A 357 -15.75 4.48 -34.72
CA ASP A 357 -14.86 4.79 -35.83
C ASP A 357 -15.37 4.09 -37.10
N TYR A 358 -15.73 4.87 -38.12
CA TYR A 358 -16.28 4.34 -39.36
C TYR A 358 -15.19 4.03 -40.38
N VAL A 359 -15.11 2.77 -40.80
CA VAL A 359 -14.20 2.33 -41.87
C VAL A 359 -15.01 1.99 -43.10
N VAL A 360 -14.75 2.70 -44.21
CA VAL A 360 -15.43 2.50 -45.47
C VAL A 360 -14.68 1.48 -46.31
N VAL A 361 -15.35 0.38 -46.65
CA VAL A 361 -14.81 -0.69 -47.48
C VAL A 361 -15.37 -0.58 -48.89
N MET A 362 -14.45 -0.51 -49.86
CA MET A 362 -14.78 -0.46 -51.28
C MET A 362 -15.08 -1.88 -51.82
N PRO A 363 -16.05 -2.02 -52.74
CA PRO A 363 -16.30 -3.30 -53.39
C PRO A 363 -15.10 -3.72 -54.26
N LYS A 364 -14.81 -5.02 -54.31
CA LYS A 364 -13.67 -5.56 -55.10
C LYS A 364 -13.87 -5.46 -56.61
N THR A 365 -15.13 -5.47 -57.06
CA THR A 365 -15.52 -5.39 -58.47
C THR A 365 -16.74 -4.50 -58.59
N PHE A 366 -16.87 -3.83 -59.73
CA PHE A 366 -17.98 -2.93 -60.03
C PHE A 366 -18.57 -3.27 -61.39
N LYS A 367 -19.91 -3.34 -61.48
CA LYS A 367 -20.61 -3.54 -62.75
C LYS A 367 -20.84 -2.17 -63.41
N SER A 368 -20.26 -1.97 -64.59
CA SER A 368 -20.44 -0.77 -65.41
C SER A 368 -21.94 -0.53 -65.67
N GLY A 369 -22.50 0.54 -65.11
CA GLY A 369 -23.93 0.89 -65.23
C GLY A 369 -24.59 1.40 -63.94
N GLN A 370 -23.95 1.24 -62.78
CA GLN A 370 -24.37 1.96 -61.58
C GLN A 370 -23.80 3.38 -61.63
N ASN A 371 -24.67 4.39 -61.77
CA ASN A 371 -24.31 5.80 -61.67
C ASN A 371 -23.77 6.07 -60.26
N MET A 372 -22.45 6.05 -60.08
CA MET A 372 -21.88 6.13 -58.73
C MET A 372 -21.06 7.38 -58.46
N LEU A 373 -21.33 8.46 -59.18
CA LEU A 373 -20.84 9.85 -59.06
C LEU A 373 -20.38 10.32 -60.44
N LYS A 374 -20.93 11.45 -60.91
CA LYS A 374 -20.25 12.24 -61.94
C LYS A 374 -19.06 12.87 -61.23
N ASP A 375 -17.85 12.69 -61.75
CA ASP A 375 -16.67 13.41 -61.28
C ASP A 375 -17.01 14.91 -61.22
N GLU A 376 -17.05 15.46 -60.00
CA GLU A 376 -16.98 16.90 -59.75
C GLU A 376 -15.70 17.22 -58.94
N LEU A 377 -14.62 16.50 -59.24
CA LEU A 377 -13.26 16.87 -58.83
C LEU A 377 -12.46 17.38 -60.03
#